data_AF-A0A8T5U731-F1
#
_entry.id   AF-A0A8T5U731-F1
#
_cell.length_a   1.000
_cell.length_b   1.000
_cell.length_c   1.000
_cell.angle_alpha   90.00
_cell.angle_beta   90.00
_cell.angle_gamma   90.00
#
_symmetry.space_group_name_H-M   'P 1'
#
loop_
_entity.id
_entity.type
_entity.pdbx_description
1 polymer ?
#
loop_
_entity_poly.entity_id
_entity_poly.type
_entity_poly.pdbx_seq_one_letter_code
_entity_poly.pdbx_strand_id
1 'polypeptide(L)'
;MEKINLELFKKYFWLISLVSALLGIISVFVPAWGGIEGSNLISVWYWGFYFITGWGSLDEPAITIPGVVVAILLLLGTALIFYSALSAKRKNEPKTKLSLIGGILFLVAPSLFMITMAGLQDTFWLEYFAGIGLILPYIGGIITILAWYSMRR
;
A
#
# COMPACT_ATOMS: atom_id res chain seq x y z
N MET A 1 10.70 25.78 10.09
CA MET A 1 10.69 24.53 9.28
C MET A 1 11.95 23.75 9.61
N GLU A 2 11.82 22.62 10.29
CA GLU A 2 12.92 21.68 10.52
C GLU A 2 13.31 21.02 9.19
N LYS A 3 14.61 20.93 8.88
CA LYS A 3 15.09 20.24 7.67
C LYS A 3 15.04 18.73 7.91
N ILE A 4 14.48 17.97 6.97
CA ILE A 4 14.50 16.51 7.01
C ILE A 4 15.96 16.03 7.05
N ASN A 5 16.31 15.24 8.07
CA ASN A 5 17.65 14.70 8.23
C ASN A 5 17.89 13.51 7.28
N LEU A 6 18.45 13.78 6.11
CA LEU A 6 18.73 12.77 5.08
C LEU A 6 19.85 11.79 5.49
N GLU A 7 20.75 12.16 6.42
CA GLU A 7 21.80 11.26 6.89
C GLU A 7 21.22 10.08 7.68
N LEU A 8 20.14 10.33 8.43
CA LEU A 8 19.38 9.29 9.11
C LEU A 8 18.85 8.25 8.12
N PHE A 9 18.27 8.70 7.01
CA PHE A 9 17.74 7.82 5.97
C PHE A 9 18.83 6.97 5.30
N LYS A 10 20.01 7.55 5.06
CA LYS A 10 21.16 6.85 4.50
C LYS A 10 21.68 5.78 5.47
N LYS A 11 21.84 6.14 6.76
CA LYS A 11 22.34 5.24 7.81
C LYS A 11 21.40 4.06 8.07
N TYR A 12 20.09 4.31 8.09
CA TYR A 12 19.08 3.31 8.43
C TYR A 12 18.26 2.83 7.22
N PHE A 13 18.80 2.96 6.00
CA PHE A 13 18.10 2.59 4.77
C PHE A 13 17.47 1.19 4.84
N TRP A 14 18.25 0.19 5.28
CA TRP A 14 17.77 -1.19 5.36
C TRP A 14 16.57 -1.35 6.31
N LEU A 15 16.56 -0.64 7.44
CA LEU A 15 15.49 -0.72 8.43
C LEU A 15 14.26 0.03 7.93
N ILE A 16 14.46 1.20 7.35
CA ILE A 16 13.40 2.02 6.77
C ILE A 16 12.68 1.27 5.65
N SER A 17 13.43 0.68 4.71
CA SER A 17 12.87 -0.15 3.66
C SER A 17 12.17 -1.39 4.22
N LEU A 18 12.72 -2.03 5.25
CA LEU A 18 12.07 -3.18 5.90
C LEU A 18 10.72 -2.79 6.52
N VAL A 19 10.66 -1.69 7.26
CA VAL A 19 9.41 -1.16 7.84
C VAL A 19 8.42 -0.85 6.73
N SER A 20 8.83 -0.16 5.66
CA SER A 20 7.97 0.09 4.51
C SER A 20 7.42 -1.19 3.91
N ALA A 21 8.24 -2.21 3.68
CA ALA A 21 7.77 -3.50 3.17
C ALA A 21 6.73 -4.14 4.12
N LEU A 22 6.93 -4.09 5.44
CA LEU A 22 5.96 -4.57 6.41
C LEU A 22 4.63 -3.80 6.35
N LEU A 23 4.67 -2.48 6.18
CA LEU A 23 3.45 -1.69 5.98
C LEU A 23 2.68 -2.16 4.74
N GLY A 24 3.39 -2.47 3.65
CA GLY A 24 2.81 -3.06 2.45
C GLY A 24 2.16 -4.42 2.70
N ILE A 25 2.79 -5.32 3.43
CA ILE A 25 2.18 -6.62 3.80
C ILE A 25 0.92 -6.38 4.62
N ILE A 26 1.03 -5.63 5.73
CA ILE A 26 -0.08 -5.36 6.64
C ILE A 26 -1.25 -4.71 5.90
N SER A 27 -0.97 -3.83 4.94
CA SER A 27 -1.99 -3.14 4.15
C SER A 27 -2.93 -4.08 3.39
N VAL A 28 -2.42 -5.23 2.95
CA VAL A 28 -3.25 -6.25 2.31
C VAL A 28 -4.13 -6.94 3.35
N PHE A 29 -3.63 -7.12 4.58
CA PHE A 29 -4.29 -7.83 5.70
C PHE A 29 -5.38 -7.06 6.45
N VAL A 30 -5.56 -5.78 6.18
CA VAL A 30 -6.51 -4.92 6.89
C VAL A 30 -7.50 -4.29 5.90
N PRO A 31 -8.67 -3.80 6.36
CA PRO A 31 -9.64 -3.16 5.48
C PRO A 31 -8.99 -1.99 4.71
N ALA A 32 -9.10 -2.02 3.39
CA ALA A 32 -8.63 -0.96 2.50
C ALA A 32 -9.64 0.18 2.43
N TRP A 33 -10.93 -0.15 2.41
CA TRP A 33 -12.02 0.81 2.31
C TRP A 33 -13.19 0.32 3.15
N GLY A 34 -13.99 1.23 3.68
CA GLY A 34 -15.31 0.91 4.20
C GLY A 34 -16.35 1.89 3.72
N GLY A 35 -17.61 1.46 3.69
CA GLY A 35 -18.74 2.28 3.29
C GLY A 35 -19.99 1.96 4.09
N ILE A 36 -21.03 2.76 3.88
CA ILE A 36 -22.35 2.54 4.47
C ILE A 36 -23.35 2.36 3.33
N GLU A 37 -23.95 1.17 3.25
CA GLU A 37 -25.03 0.88 2.32
C GLU A 37 -26.32 0.63 3.12
N GLY A 38 -27.26 1.57 3.04
CA GLY A 38 -28.46 1.55 3.90
C GLY A 38 -28.09 1.63 5.39
N SER A 39 -28.35 0.56 6.14
CA SER A 39 -28.00 0.43 7.57
C SER A 39 -26.73 -0.37 7.84
N ASN A 40 -26.08 -0.89 6.80
CA ASN A 40 -24.98 -1.83 6.93
C ASN A 40 -23.63 -1.14 6.74
N LEU A 41 -22.68 -1.42 7.63
CA LEU A 41 -21.27 -1.10 7.41
C LEU A 41 -20.67 -2.17 6.51
N ILE A 42 -20.07 -1.74 5.41
CA ILE A 42 -19.29 -2.56 4.49
C ILE A 42 -17.82 -2.27 4.73
N SER A 43 -17.00 -3.31 4.77
CA SER A 43 -15.54 -3.19 4.79
C SER A 43 -14.97 -4.06 3.67
N VAL A 44 -14.02 -3.54 2.90
CA VAL A 44 -13.47 -4.19 1.71
C VAL A 44 -11.96 -4.37 1.87
N TRP A 45 -11.47 -5.58 1.59
CA TRP A 45 -10.06 -5.93 1.57
C TRP A 45 -9.56 -6.15 0.14
N TYR A 46 -8.25 -6.04 -0.05
CA TYR A 46 -7.65 -6.22 -1.38
C TYR A 46 -7.70 -7.66 -1.92
N TRP A 47 -7.98 -8.70 -1.13
CA TRP A 47 -8.19 -10.05 -1.70
C TRP A 47 -9.62 -10.31 -2.18
N GLY A 48 -10.48 -9.29 -2.19
CA GLY A 48 -11.87 -9.44 -2.64
C GLY A 48 -12.83 -9.94 -1.57
N PHE A 49 -12.35 -10.26 -0.37
CA PHE A 49 -13.24 -10.42 0.78
C PHE A 49 -13.77 -9.06 1.20
N TYR A 50 -15.08 -8.97 1.38
CA TYR A 50 -15.70 -7.88 2.11
C TYR A 50 -16.57 -8.42 3.23
N PHE A 51 -16.63 -7.66 4.31
CA PHE A 51 -17.46 -7.93 5.46
C PHE A 51 -18.57 -6.89 5.49
N ILE A 52 -19.80 -7.35 5.32
CA ILE A 52 -20.98 -6.61 5.71
C ILE A 52 -21.20 -6.92 7.20
N THR A 53 -21.51 -5.91 8.00
CA THR A 53 -22.00 -6.10 9.39
C THR A 53 -23.39 -6.75 9.35
N GLY A 54 -23.38 -8.06 9.10
CA GLY A 54 -24.54 -8.86 8.70
C GLY A 54 -24.03 -9.96 7.78
N TRP A 55 -23.92 -11.19 8.30
CA TRP A 55 -23.33 -12.37 7.66
C TRP A 55 -23.75 -12.53 6.20
N GLY A 56 -22.93 -12.04 5.28
CA GLY A 56 -23.15 -12.15 3.84
C GLY A 56 -21.87 -11.86 3.08
N SER A 57 -21.37 -12.87 2.38
CA SER A 57 -20.46 -12.70 1.24
C SER A 57 -21.32 -12.58 0.01
N LEU A 58 -21.26 -11.46 -0.71
CA LEU A 58 -21.75 -11.38 -2.07
C LEU A 58 -20.50 -11.45 -2.96
N ASP A 59 -20.40 -12.37 -3.91
CA ASP A 59 -19.31 -12.28 -4.88
C ASP A 59 -19.71 -11.23 -5.90
N GLU A 60 -19.18 -10.01 -5.77
CA GLU A 60 -19.20 -9.04 -6.86
C GLU A 60 -17.85 -9.07 -7.58
N PRO A 61 -17.75 -9.73 -8.76
CA PRO A 61 -16.53 -9.76 -9.55
C PRO A 61 -15.99 -8.37 -9.87
N ALA A 62 -16.88 -7.39 -9.98
CA ALA A 62 -16.54 -5.99 -10.27
C ALA A 62 -15.63 -5.35 -9.20
N ILE A 63 -15.78 -5.72 -7.92
CA ILE A 63 -14.96 -5.19 -6.81
C ILE A 63 -13.78 -6.12 -6.53
N THR A 64 -13.98 -7.42 -6.68
CA THR A 64 -12.99 -8.46 -6.38
C THR A 64 -11.77 -8.37 -7.30
N ILE A 65 -11.98 -8.21 -8.61
CA ILE A 65 -10.88 -8.17 -9.59
C ILE A 65 -9.93 -6.97 -9.34
N PRO A 66 -10.42 -5.72 -9.22
CA PRO A 66 -9.56 -4.59 -8.88
C PRO A 66 -8.82 -4.78 -7.56
N GLY A 67 -9.49 -5.32 -6.54
CA GLY A 67 -8.86 -5.65 -5.27
C GLY A 67 -7.66 -6.57 -5.46
N VAL A 68 -7.87 -7.74 -6.08
CA VAL A 68 -6.83 -8.77 -6.23
C VAL A 68 -5.64 -8.25 -7.04
N VAL A 69 -5.90 -7.48 -8.10
CA VAL A 69 -4.84 -6.82 -8.88
C VAL A 69 -4.00 -5.91 -7.98
N VAL A 70 -4.64 -5.12 -7.12
CA VAL A 70 -3.95 -4.22 -6.19
C VAL A 70 -3.17 -4.99 -5.12
N ALA A 71 -3.73 -6.09 -4.59
CA ALA A 71 -3.01 -6.98 -3.69
C ALA A 71 -1.72 -7.52 -4.33
N ILE A 72 -1.80 -7.99 -5.58
CA ILE A 72 -0.62 -8.49 -6.32
C ILE A 72 0.43 -7.38 -6.49
N LEU A 73 0.01 -6.17 -6.89
CA LEU A 73 0.93 -5.03 -7.05
C LEU A 73 1.60 -4.62 -5.73
N LEU A 74 0.85 -4.62 -4.62
CA LEU A 74 1.38 -4.33 -3.28
C LEU A 74 2.34 -5.40 -2.80
N LEU A 75 2.04 -6.68 -3.02
CA LEU A 75 2.93 -7.80 -2.68
C LEU A 75 4.20 -7.79 -3.53
N LEU A 76 4.09 -7.45 -4.82
CA LEU A 76 5.25 -7.27 -5.70
C LEU A 76 6.11 -6.10 -5.23
N GLY A 77 5.51 -4.94 -4.95
CA GLY A 77 6.21 -3.78 -4.41
C GLY A 77 6.92 -4.10 -3.09
N THR A 78 6.25 -4.85 -2.22
CA THR A 78 6.79 -5.35 -0.96
C THR A 78 8.01 -6.20 -1.20
N ALA A 79 7.93 -7.19 -2.09
CA ALA A 79 9.04 -8.09 -2.40
C ALA A 79 10.27 -7.33 -2.92
N LEU A 80 10.07 -6.32 -3.78
CA LEU A 80 11.13 -5.47 -4.31
C LEU A 80 11.82 -4.64 -3.22
N ILE A 81 11.03 -3.99 -2.34
CA ILE A 81 11.55 -3.20 -1.22
C ILE A 81 12.28 -4.10 -0.23
N PHE A 82 11.68 -5.24 0.12
CA PHE A 82 12.24 -6.21 1.05
C PHE A 82 13.56 -6.78 0.55
N TYR A 83 13.65 -7.15 -0.73
CA TYR A 83 14.90 -7.60 -1.34
C TYR A 83 15.98 -6.51 -1.33
N SER A 84 15.59 -5.25 -1.56
CA SER A 84 16.50 -4.11 -1.46
C SER A 84 17.03 -3.93 -0.04
N ALA A 85 16.16 -4.03 0.97
CA ALA A 85 16.51 -3.97 2.39
C ALA A 85 17.48 -5.09 2.79
N LEU A 86 17.19 -6.33 2.37
CA LEU A 86 18.06 -7.49 2.63
C LEU A 86 19.43 -7.34 1.97
N SER A 87 19.48 -6.84 0.73
CA SER A 87 20.74 -6.61 0.03
C SER A 87 21.58 -5.54 0.72
N ALA A 88 20.95 -4.46 1.18
CA ALA A 88 21.60 -3.43 1.98
C ALA A 88 22.17 -4.00 3.28
N LYS A 89 21.40 -4.82 4.02
CA LYS A 89 21.83 -5.39 5.30
C LYS A 89 22.92 -6.46 5.17
N ARG A 90 22.81 -7.35 4.18
CA ARG A 90 23.71 -8.51 4.03
C ARG A 90 24.97 -8.21 3.24
N LYS A 91 24.86 -7.39 2.20
CA LYS A 91 25.95 -7.14 1.24
C LYS A 91 26.48 -5.70 1.29
N ASN A 92 25.90 -4.84 2.13
CA ASN A 92 26.13 -3.38 2.08
C ASN A 92 25.89 -2.78 0.67
N GLU A 93 25.06 -3.44 -0.14
CA GLU A 93 24.73 -3.04 -1.51
C GLU A 93 23.22 -2.82 -1.65
N PRO A 94 22.70 -1.65 -1.27
CA PRO A 94 21.29 -1.35 -1.43
C PRO A 94 20.90 -1.35 -2.91
N LYS A 95 19.91 -2.16 -3.29
CA LYS A 95 19.34 -2.15 -4.64
C LYS A 95 18.33 -1.01 -4.75
N THR A 96 18.83 0.22 -4.68
CA THR A 96 18.03 1.45 -4.53
C THR A 96 16.99 1.62 -5.64
N LYS A 97 17.31 1.24 -6.90
CA LYS A 97 16.35 1.26 -8.01
C LYS A 97 15.13 0.35 -7.76
N LEU A 98 15.34 -0.86 -7.21
CA LEU A 98 14.23 -1.77 -6.89
C LEU A 98 13.36 -1.20 -5.76
N SER A 99 14.00 -0.59 -4.76
CA SER A 99 13.29 0.10 -3.68
C SER A 99 12.42 1.24 -4.21
N LEU A 100 12.94 2.02 -5.17
CA LEU A 100 12.17 3.09 -5.80
C LEU A 100 10.95 2.54 -6.55
N ILE A 101 11.14 1.51 -7.37
CA ILE A 101 10.04 0.88 -8.13
C ILE A 101 8.97 0.37 -7.17
N GLY A 102 9.35 -0.33 -6.09
CA GLY A 102 8.40 -0.78 -5.08
C GLY A 102 7.70 0.38 -4.35
N GLY A 103 8.41 1.46 -4.06
CA GLY A 103 7.83 2.68 -3.49
C GLY A 103 6.81 3.35 -4.41
N ILE A 104 7.06 3.37 -5.72
CA ILE A 104 6.10 3.87 -6.72
C ILE A 104 4.88 2.95 -6.78
N LEU A 105 5.07 1.62 -6.80
CA LEU A 105 3.94 0.66 -6.77
C LEU A 105 3.05 0.87 -5.54
N PHE A 106 3.64 1.20 -4.39
CA PHE A 106 2.90 1.52 -3.16
C PHE A 106 2.05 2.79 -3.25
N LEU A 107 2.38 3.73 -4.14
CA LEU A 107 1.55 4.91 -4.39
C LEU A 107 0.50 4.64 -5.48
N VAL A 108 0.92 3.94 -6.54
CA VAL A 108 0.10 3.72 -7.73
C VAL A 108 -1.00 2.69 -7.49
N ALA A 109 -0.70 1.57 -6.84
CA ALA A 109 -1.65 0.49 -6.60
C ALA A 109 -2.92 0.95 -5.83
N PRO A 110 -2.82 1.58 -4.64
CA PRO A 110 -4.01 2.08 -3.94
C PRO A 110 -4.73 3.21 -4.70
N SER A 111 -3.99 4.02 -5.46
CA SER A 111 -4.61 5.10 -6.27
C SER A 111 -5.42 4.53 -7.43
N LEU A 112 -4.89 3.51 -8.12
CA LEU A 112 -5.61 2.79 -9.16
C LEU A 112 -6.87 2.15 -8.59
N PHE A 113 -6.79 1.55 -7.40
CA PHE A 113 -7.98 1.01 -6.73
C PHE A 113 -9.08 2.06 -6.57
N MET A 114 -8.75 3.23 -6.03
CA MET A 114 -9.75 4.30 -5.84
C MET A 114 -10.34 4.79 -7.15
N ILE A 115 -9.49 4.99 -8.18
CA ILE A 115 -9.96 5.45 -9.51
C ILE A 115 -10.89 4.40 -10.14
N THR A 116 -10.54 3.12 -10.04
CA THR A 116 -11.36 2.03 -10.57
C THR A 116 -12.69 1.94 -9.82
N MET A 117 -12.69 1.99 -8.49
CA MET A 117 -13.92 1.93 -7.69
C MET A 117 -14.83 3.14 -7.96
N ALA A 118 -14.26 4.33 -8.08
CA ALA A 118 -15.00 5.54 -8.45
C ALA A 118 -15.66 5.45 -9.84
N GLY A 119 -15.09 4.68 -10.76
CA GLY A 119 -15.67 4.44 -12.08
C GLY A 119 -16.72 3.32 -12.12
N LEU A 120 -16.76 2.47 -11.08
CA LEU A 120 -17.71 1.35 -10.97
C LEU A 120 -18.93 1.70 -10.10
N GLN A 121 -18.80 2.65 -9.18
CA GLN A 121 -19.83 3.02 -8.22
C GLN A 121 -20.05 4.54 -8.23
N ASP A 122 -21.22 4.97 -8.68
CA ASP A 122 -21.57 6.39 -8.80
C ASP A 122 -21.56 7.13 -7.44
N THR A 123 -21.90 6.43 -6.36
CA THR A 123 -21.91 6.97 -5.00
C THR A 123 -20.59 6.77 -4.25
N PHE A 124 -19.55 6.23 -4.90
CA PHE A 124 -18.29 5.85 -4.24
C PHE A 124 -17.76 6.96 -3.33
N TRP A 125 -17.59 8.18 -3.87
CA TRP A 125 -17.02 9.30 -3.10
C TRP A 125 -17.92 9.81 -1.96
N LEU A 126 -19.22 9.52 -1.98
CA LEU A 126 -20.17 9.93 -0.95
C LEU A 126 -20.19 8.97 0.24
N GLU A 127 -19.99 7.68 -0.04
CA GLU A 127 -20.05 6.61 0.96
C GLU A 127 -18.65 6.11 1.38
N TYR A 128 -17.60 6.75 0.86
CA TYR A 128 -16.24 6.28 1.02
C TYR A 128 -15.57 6.68 2.34
N PHE A 129 -15.07 5.68 3.08
CA PHE A 129 -14.17 5.83 4.22
C PHE A 129 -12.83 5.13 3.95
N ALA A 130 -11.75 5.90 3.95
CA ALA A 130 -10.40 5.36 3.79
C ALA A 130 -10.05 4.42 4.95
N GLY A 131 -9.87 3.13 4.64
CA GLY A 131 -9.37 2.15 5.58
C GLY A 131 -7.86 2.26 5.77
N ILE A 132 -7.36 1.68 6.86
CA ILE A 132 -5.91 1.64 7.15
C ILE A 132 -5.16 0.94 6.01
N GLY A 133 -5.76 -0.05 5.37
CA GLY A 133 -5.16 -0.81 4.27
C GLY A 133 -4.87 0.04 3.05
N LEU A 134 -5.62 1.12 2.83
CA LEU A 134 -5.33 2.06 1.76
C LEU A 134 -4.26 3.10 2.16
N ILE A 135 -4.20 3.48 3.43
CA ILE A 135 -3.28 4.54 3.91
C ILE A 135 -1.84 4.02 4.06
N LEU A 136 -1.67 2.80 4.57
CA LEU A 136 -0.34 2.24 4.87
C LEU A 136 0.61 2.18 3.66
N PRO A 137 0.17 1.78 2.46
CA PRO A 137 1.01 1.82 1.26
C PRO A 137 1.50 3.23 0.95
N TYR A 138 0.68 4.27 1.09
CA TYR A 138 1.12 5.64 0.85
C TYR A 138 2.27 6.05 1.78
N ILE A 139 2.13 5.75 3.07
CA ILE A 139 3.18 6.01 4.07
C ILE A 139 4.45 5.25 3.70
N GLY A 140 4.34 3.94 3.45
CA GLY A 140 5.48 3.10 3.06
C GLY A 140 6.14 3.57 1.76
N GLY A 141 5.36 4.00 0.77
CA GLY A 141 5.81 4.48 -0.53
C GLY A 141 6.61 5.77 -0.41
N ILE A 142 6.05 6.77 0.30
CA ILE A 142 6.72 8.07 0.55
C ILE A 142 8.04 7.85 1.28
N ILE A 143 8.02 7.10 2.38
CA ILE A 143 9.21 6.82 3.19
C ILE A 143 10.28 6.12 2.34
N THR A 144 9.89 5.16 1.51
CA THR A 144 10.81 4.43 0.62
C THR A 144 11.42 5.32 -0.45
N ILE A 145 10.64 6.23 -1.05
CA ILE A 145 11.12 7.19 -2.04
C ILE A 145 12.10 8.19 -1.41
N LEU A 146 11.82 8.66 -0.18
CA LEU A 146 12.73 9.51 0.57
C LEU A 146 14.05 8.78 0.89
N ALA A 147 13.98 7.52 1.29
CA ALA A 147 15.17 6.68 1.52
C ALA A 147 15.98 6.48 0.23
N TRP A 148 15.33 6.28 -0.92
CA TRP A 148 16.01 6.24 -2.20
C TRP A 148 16.70 7.58 -2.52
N TYR A 149 16.00 8.69 -2.29
CA TYR A 149 16.51 10.03 -2.58
C TYR A 149 17.76 10.35 -1.75
N SER A 150 17.77 10.00 -0.45
CA SER A 150 18.91 10.21 0.43
C SER A 150 20.14 9.39 0.03
N MET A 151 19.96 8.26 -0.64
CA MET A 151 21.07 7.42 -1.11
C MET A 151 21.74 7.97 -2.38
N ARG A 152 21.10 8.89 -3.10
CA ARG A 152 21.68 9.55 -4.29
C ARG A 152 22.48 10.81 -3.97
N ARG A 153 22.30 11.38 -2.78
CA ARG A 153 23.08 12.52 -2.28
C ARG A 153 24.23 12.03 -1.41
#